data_AF-S4P519-F1
#
_entry.id   AF-S4P519-F1
#
_cell.length_a   1.000
_cell.length_b   1.000
_cell.length_c   1.000
_cell.angle_alpha   90.00
_cell.angle_beta   90.00
_cell.angle_gamma   90.00
#
_symmetry.space_group_name_H-M   'P 1'
#
loop_
_entity.id
_entity.type
_entity.pdbx_description
1 polymer ?
#
loop_
_entity_poly.entity_id
_entity_poly.type
_entity_poly.pdbx_seq_one_letter_code
_entity_poly.pdbx_strand_id
1 'polypeptide(L)'
;MDIKKCLSSQDDKWTLVCSCLCSVLSVSARARMYCVHRHFTGTLLQSLQTLRDTLSLQGKPVDVIKNADNEPILITLNWVLTLITCLMLECSPAKERIAEDIATSLIRLWPWCMITEQLRDTIMRLLVTFTNECPRAWASTCS
;
A
#
# COMPACT_ATOMS: atom_id res chain seq x y z
N MET A 1 -22.83 -22.45 9.19
CA MET A 1 -21.56 -22.09 9.87
C MET A 1 -20.49 -21.68 8.83
N ASP A 2 -20.89 -21.03 7.72
CA ASP A 2 -20.14 -21.13 6.45
C ASP A 2 -19.57 -19.81 5.91
N ILE A 3 -20.08 -18.66 6.37
CA ILE A 3 -19.65 -17.34 5.88
C ILE A 3 -18.24 -17.00 6.38
N LYS A 4 -17.94 -17.25 7.67
CA LYS A 4 -16.61 -17.00 8.25
C LYS A 4 -15.50 -17.82 7.60
N LYS A 5 -15.79 -19.07 7.22
CA LYS A 5 -14.83 -19.98 6.58
C LYS A 5 -14.56 -19.62 5.12
N CYS A 6 -15.55 -19.04 4.44
CA CYS A 6 -15.41 -18.52 3.09
C CYS A 6 -14.56 -17.24 3.08
N LEU A 7 -14.84 -16.28 3.98
CA LEU A 7 -14.09 -15.02 4.10
C LEU A 7 -12.61 -15.28 4.45
N SER A 8 -12.34 -16.15 5.43
CA SER A 8 -10.96 -16.51 5.77
C SER A 8 -10.21 -17.15 4.59
N SER A 9 -10.89 -18.00 3.81
CA SER A 9 -10.27 -18.64 2.64
C SER A 9 -9.97 -17.67 1.49
N GLN A 10 -10.70 -16.55 1.39
CA GLN A 10 -10.43 -15.50 0.42
C GLN A 10 -9.25 -14.64 0.87
N ASP A 11 -9.17 -14.32 2.16
CA ASP A 11 -8.03 -13.59 2.75
C ASP A 11 -6.71 -14.36 2.60
N ASP A 12 -6.74 -15.69 2.76
CA ASP A 12 -5.56 -16.55 2.57
C ASP A 12 -5.06 -16.53 1.13
N LYS A 13 -5.99 -16.63 0.15
CA LYS A 13 -5.64 -16.58 -1.28
C LYS A 13 -5.11 -15.21 -1.68
N TRP A 14 -5.73 -14.15 -1.18
CA TRP A 14 -5.30 -12.78 -1.43
C TRP A 14 -3.88 -12.54 -0.89
N THR A 15 -3.62 -12.98 0.34
CA THR A 15 -2.30 -12.91 0.97
C THR A 15 -1.26 -13.66 0.14
N LEU A 16 -1.58 -14.86 -0.34
CA LEU A 16 -0.70 -15.62 -1.23
C LEU A 16 -0.39 -14.86 -2.53
N VAL A 17 -1.42 -14.33 -3.20
CA VAL A 17 -1.25 -13.56 -4.43
C VAL A 17 -0.36 -12.33 -4.21
N CYS A 18 -0.61 -11.57 -3.15
CA CYS A 18 0.18 -10.39 -2.80
C CYS A 18 1.63 -10.76 -2.48
N SER A 19 1.86 -11.81 -1.70
CA SER A 19 3.22 -12.26 -1.37
C SER A 19 4.00 -12.71 -2.61
N CYS A 20 3.40 -13.53 -3.48
CA CYS A 20 4.01 -13.95 -4.75
C CYS A 20 4.33 -12.75 -5.65
N LEU A 21 3.38 -11.81 -5.78
CA LEU A 21 3.56 -10.63 -6.59
C LEU A 21 4.68 -9.74 -6.03
N CYS A 22 4.73 -9.52 -4.71
CA CYS A 22 5.84 -8.83 -4.05
C CYS A 22 7.19 -9.50 -4.34
N SER A 23 7.29 -10.82 -4.22
CA SER A 23 8.53 -11.54 -4.52
C SER A 23 9.00 -11.31 -5.95
N VAL A 24 8.09 -11.43 -6.94
CA VAL A 24 8.40 -11.20 -8.35
C VAL A 24 8.83 -9.75 -8.61
N LEU A 25 8.10 -8.79 -8.03
CA LEU A 25 8.38 -7.37 -8.20
C LEU A 25 9.68 -6.93 -7.53
N SER A 26 10.04 -7.51 -6.39
CA SER A 26 11.30 -7.19 -5.70
C SER A 26 12.52 -7.63 -6.50
N VAL A 27 12.47 -8.78 -7.18
CA VAL A 27 13.64 -9.34 -7.89
C VAL A 27 13.72 -8.98 -9.37
N SER A 28 12.61 -8.60 -10.01
CA SER A 28 12.55 -8.42 -11.47
C SER A 28 12.20 -6.99 -11.89
N ALA A 29 13.20 -6.26 -12.38
CA ALA A 29 13.01 -4.94 -12.99
C ALA A 29 12.06 -4.99 -14.21
N ARG A 30 12.10 -6.07 -15.01
CA ARG A 30 11.20 -6.26 -16.15
C ARG A 30 9.75 -6.40 -15.71
N ALA A 31 9.49 -7.10 -14.61
CA ALA A 31 8.14 -7.23 -14.06
C ALA A 31 7.61 -5.86 -13.61
N ARG A 32 8.43 -5.05 -12.93
CA ARG A 32 8.06 -3.67 -12.54
C ARG A 32 7.70 -2.82 -13.76
N MET A 33 8.54 -2.84 -14.81
CA MET A 33 8.26 -2.11 -16.06
C MET A 33 7.00 -2.62 -16.78
N TYR A 34 6.76 -3.94 -16.76
CA TYR A 34 5.54 -4.51 -17.32
C TYR A 34 4.29 -4.04 -16.55
N CYS A 35 4.34 -3.98 -15.23
CA CYS A 35 3.27 -3.44 -14.39
C CYS A 35 3.00 -1.96 -14.69
N VAL A 36 4.04 -1.15 -14.90
CA VAL A 36 3.89 0.24 -15.35
C VAL A 36 3.20 0.29 -16.71
N HIS A 37 3.65 -0.48 -17.69
CA HIS A 37 3.05 -0.53 -19.02
C HIS A 37 1.56 -0.93 -18.99
N ARG A 38 1.19 -1.86 -18.09
CA ARG A 38 -0.20 -2.32 -17.91
C ARG A 38 -1.04 -1.45 -16.98
N HIS A 39 -0.57 -0.26 -16.60
CA HIS A 39 -1.26 0.66 -15.69
C HIS A 39 -1.59 0.10 -14.30
N PHE A 40 -0.86 -0.95 -13.87
CA PHE A 40 -1.08 -1.56 -12.56
C PHE A 40 -0.81 -0.59 -11.40
N THR A 41 0.13 0.35 -11.58
CA THR A 41 0.38 1.44 -10.64
C THR A 41 -0.87 2.28 -10.38
N GLY A 42 -1.68 2.55 -11.43
CA GLY A 42 -2.93 3.30 -11.30
C GLY A 42 -3.99 2.53 -10.52
N THR A 43 -4.12 1.23 -10.76
CA THR A 43 -5.05 0.37 -10.02
C THR A 43 -4.71 0.32 -8.52
N LEU A 44 -3.42 0.28 -8.17
CA LEU A 44 -2.99 0.31 -6.78
C LEU A 44 -3.25 1.67 -6.12
N LEU A 45 -3.05 2.77 -6.83
CA LEU A 45 -3.40 4.11 -6.32
C LEU A 45 -4.91 4.25 -6.07
N GLN A 46 -5.75 3.79 -7.01
CA GLN A 46 -7.20 3.78 -6.82
C GLN A 46 -7.63 2.91 -5.64
N SER A 47 -6.96 1.78 -5.44
CA SER A 47 -7.19 0.92 -4.27
C SER A 47 -6.81 1.63 -2.98
N LEU A 48 -5.67 2.33 -2.96
CA LEU A 48 -5.23 3.14 -1.82
C LEU A 48 -6.20 4.28 -1.52
N GLN A 49 -6.72 4.96 -2.54
CA GLN A 49 -7.73 6.02 -2.40
C GLN A 49 -9.05 5.46 -1.83
N THR A 50 -9.49 4.30 -2.31
CA THR A 50 -10.70 3.63 -1.80
C THR A 50 -10.54 3.25 -0.33
N LEU A 51 -9.37 2.71 0.05
CA LEU A 51 -9.06 2.38 1.45
C LEU A 51 -9.02 3.64 2.31
N ARG A 52 -8.37 4.71 1.84
CA ARG A 52 -8.33 6.02 2.50
C ARG A 52 -9.73 6.55 2.76
N ASP A 53 -10.61 6.52 1.76
CA ASP A 53 -11.96 7.05 1.90
C ASP A 53 -12.79 6.20 2.86
N THR A 54 -12.66 4.87 2.77
CA THR A 54 -13.33 3.93 3.69
C THR A 54 -12.87 4.13 5.14
N LEU A 55 -11.57 4.24 5.37
CA LEU A 55 -10.99 4.48 6.70
C LEU A 55 -11.36 5.88 7.21
N SER A 56 -11.41 6.89 6.35
CA SER A 56 -11.85 8.25 6.74
C SER A 56 -13.30 8.27 7.23
N LEU A 57 -14.17 7.43 6.64
CA LEU A 57 -15.56 7.27 7.09
C LEU A 57 -15.68 6.54 8.43
N GLN A 58 -14.72 5.67 8.77
CA GLN A 58 -14.71 4.94 10.05
C GLN A 58 -14.35 5.83 11.25
N GLY A 59 -13.89 7.07 11.06
CA GLY A 59 -13.64 8.01 12.16
C GLY A 59 -12.26 7.88 12.80
N LYS A 60 -12.14 7.97 14.12
CA LYS A 60 -10.85 7.95 14.82
C LYS A 60 -10.36 6.52 15.07
N PRO A 61 -9.10 6.20 14.75
CA PRO A 61 -8.58 4.83 14.82
C PRO A 61 -8.59 4.20 16.22
N VAL A 62 -8.42 5.00 17.28
CA VAL A 62 -8.36 4.52 18.68
C VAL A 62 -9.72 4.06 19.22
N ASP A 63 -10.81 4.61 18.70
CA ASP A 63 -12.15 4.33 19.23
C ASP A 63 -12.82 3.10 18.56
N VAL A 64 -12.31 2.70 17.38
CA VAL A 64 -13.02 1.79 16.46
C VAL A 64 -12.44 0.38 16.48
N ILE A 65 -11.13 0.24 16.73
CA ILE A 65 -10.42 -1.03 16.48
C ILE A 65 -9.80 -1.58 17.77
N LYS A 66 -10.44 -2.59 18.35
CA LYS A 66 -9.93 -3.30 19.53
C LYS A 66 -8.85 -4.34 19.21
N ASN A 67 -8.77 -4.82 17.95
CA ASN A 67 -7.82 -5.84 17.48
C ASN A 67 -7.23 -5.47 16.11
N ALA A 68 -6.44 -4.40 16.07
CA ALA A 68 -5.94 -3.81 14.82
C ALA A 68 -5.11 -4.74 13.95
N ASP A 69 -4.35 -5.66 14.56
CA ASP A 69 -3.50 -6.59 13.82
C ASP A 69 -4.32 -7.59 12.98
N ASN A 70 -5.58 -7.82 13.33
CA ASN A 70 -6.46 -8.75 12.63
C ASN A 70 -7.58 -8.06 11.83
N GLU A 71 -7.56 -6.72 11.74
CA GLU A 71 -8.56 -6.00 10.96
C GLU A 71 -8.31 -6.14 9.45
N PRO A 72 -9.25 -6.72 8.68
CA PRO A 72 -9.03 -7.03 7.26
C PRO A 72 -8.67 -5.79 6.42
N ILE A 73 -9.23 -4.62 6.77
CA ILE A 73 -8.95 -3.37 6.07
C ILE A 73 -7.50 -2.89 6.30
N LEU A 74 -6.95 -3.12 7.50
CA LEU A 74 -5.57 -2.78 7.84
C LEU A 74 -4.58 -3.76 7.22
N ILE A 75 -4.94 -5.05 7.17
CA ILE A 75 -4.17 -6.08 6.45
C ILE A 75 -4.11 -5.74 4.95
N THR A 76 -5.24 -5.36 4.36
CA THR A 76 -5.32 -4.97 2.95
C THR A 76 -4.49 -3.71 2.68
N LEU A 77 -4.59 -2.70 3.55
CA LEU A 77 -3.76 -1.50 3.48
C LEU A 77 -2.26 -1.85 3.51
N ASN A 78 -1.84 -2.72 4.42
CA ASN A 78 -0.45 -3.16 4.52
C ASN A 78 0.05 -3.81 3.22
N TRP A 79 -0.76 -4.69 2.61
CA TRP A 79 -0.41 -5.31 1.33
C TRP A 79 -0.33 -4.32 0.17
N VAL A 80 -1.27 -3.37 0.09
CA VAL A 80 -1.25 -2.31 -0.94
C VAL A 80 0.01 -1.46 -0.81
N LEU A 81 0.36 -1.01 0.41
CA LEU A 81 1.58 -0.24 0.66
C LEU A 81 2.84 -1.05 0.33
N THR A 82 2.85 -2.35 0.65
CA THR A 82 3.97 -3.25 0.34
C THR A 82 4.16 -3.39 -1.18
N LEU A 83 3.08 -3.63 -1.92
CA LEU A 83 3.11 -3.76 -3.39
C LEU A 83 3.57 -2.47 -4.06
N ILE A 84 3.09 -1.32 -3.59
CA ILE A 84 3.54 0.00 -4.05
C ILE A 84 5.05 0.15 -3.83
N THR A 85 5.55 -0.22 -2.64
CA THR A 85 6.98 -0.17 -2.32
C THR A 85 7.81 -1.05 -3.26
N CYS A 86 7.39 -2.31 -3.46
CA CYS A 86 8.04 -3.23 -4.39
C CYS A 86 8.06 -2.72 -5.84
N LEU A 87 6.99 -2.06 -6.29
CA LEU A 87 6.95 -1.48 -7.64
C LEU A 87 7.92 -0.31 -7.82
N MET A 88 8.10 0.50 -6.79
CA MET A 88 8.96 1.68 -6.85
C MET A 88 10.44 1.34 -6.77
N LEU A 89 10.80 0.15 -6.27
CA LEU A 89 12.20 -0.27 -6.10
C LEU A 89 12.98 -0.13 -7.42
N GLU A 90 13.94 0.79 -7.45
CA GLU A 90 14.79 1.08 -8.61
C GLU A 90 13.99 1.27 -9.93
N CYS A 91 12.77 1.80 -9.86
CA CYS A 91 11.90 1.97 -11.03
C CYS A 91 11.36 3.40 -11.09
N SER A 92 12.11 4.31 -11.74
CA SER A 92 11.71 5.72 -11.91
C SER A 92 10.33 5.87 -12.55
N PRO A 93 9.98 5.13 -13.63
CA PRO A 93 8.66 5.26 -14.24
C PRO A 93 7.50 4.90 -13.31
N ALA A 94 7.71 3.94 -12.39
CA ALA A 94 6.71 3.61 -11.37
C ALA A 94 6.63 4.73 -10.33
N LYS A 95 7.76 5.23 -9.83
CA LYS A 95 7.81 6.35 -8.87
C LYS A 95 7.12 7.59 -9.40
N GLU A 96 7.41 8.00 -10.63
CA GLU A 96 6.82 9.20 -11.24
C GLU A 96 5.30 9.11 -11.35
N ARG A 97 4.76 7.94 -11.74
CA ARG A 97 3.31 7.73 -11.80
C ARG A 97 2.65 7.67 -10.44
N ILE A 98 3.38 7.22 -9.42
CA ILE A 98 2.88 7.11 -8.05
C ILE A 98 2.95 8.45 -7.30
N ALA A 99 3.93 9.30 -7.64
CA ALA A 99 4.21 10.55 -6.95
C ALA A 99 3.08 11.56 -6.96
N GLU A 100 2.18 11.52 -7.94
CA GLU A 100 1.12 12.52 -8.09
C GLU A 100 0.10 12.51 -6.94
N ASP A 101 -0.22 11.32 -6.39
CA ASP A 101 -1.31 11.16 -5.40
C ASP A 101 -0.90 10.48 -4.09
N ILE A 102 0.30 9.91 -4.04
CA ILE A 102 0.70 9.11 -2.88
C ILE A 102 0.88 9.98 -1.64
N ALA A 103 1.51 11.15 -1.74
CA ALA A 103 1.78 12.02 -0.60
C ALA A 103 0.48 12.42 0.13
N THR A 104 -0.52 12.90 -0.61
CA THR A 104 -1.83 13.27 -0.04
C THR A 104 -2.54 12.07 0.58
N SER A 105 -2.46 10.90 -0.05
CA SER A 105 -3.05 9.68 0.48
C SER A 105 -2.38 9.23 1.79
N LEU A 106 -1.04 9.31 1.85
CA LEU A 106 -0.27 8.95 3.04
C LEU A 106 -0.52 9.90 4.22
N ILE A 107 -0.66 11.20 3.99
CA ILE A 107 -0.98 12.17 5.05
C ILE A 107 -2.31 11.82 5.72
N ARG A 108 -3.35 11.50 4.94
CA ARG A 108 -4.67 11.14 5.47
C ARG A 108 -4.70 9.76 6.11
N LEU A 109 -3.91 8.82 5.57
CA LEU A 109 -3.78 7.48 6.12
C LEU A 109 -2.82 7.40 7.32
N TRP A 110 -2.06 8.46 7.60
CA TRP A 110 -1.02 8.46 8.62
C TRP A 110 -1.49 7.93 9.99
N PRO A 111 -2.63 8.36 10.55
CA PRO A 111 -3.09 7.84 11.84
C PRO A 111 -3.37 6.34 11.81
N TRP A 112 -3.80 5.80 10.67
CA TRP A 112 -4.08 4.39 10.47
C TRP A 112 -2.80 3.56 10.30
N CYS A 113 -1.82 4.10 9.59
CA CYS A 113 -0.50 3.47 9.43
C CYS A 113 0.27 3.38 10.75
N MET A 114 -0.06 4.21 11.75
CA MET A 114 0.63 4.24 13.04
C MET A 114 0.05 3.28 14.09
N ILE A 115 -1.07 2.62 13.80
CA ILE A 115 -1.77 1.75 14.76
C ILE A 115 -0.98 0.48 15.08
N THR A 116 -0.46 -0.20 14.05
CA THR A 116 0.25 -1.47 14.19
C THR A 116 1.72 -1.30 13.85
N GLU A 117 2.58 -2.08 14.49
CA GLU A 117 4.02 -2.06 14.21
C GLU A 117 4.32 -2.43 12.76
N GLN A 118 3.61 -3.42 12.23
CA GLN A 118 3.77 -3.87 10.86
C GLN A 118 3.46 -2.75 9.84
N LEU A 119 2.38 -1.99 10.05
CA LEU A 119 2.05 -0.86 9.16
C LEU A 119 3.09 0.26 9.28
N ARG A 120 3.59 0.52 10.49
CA ARG A 120 4.68 1.51 10.72
C ARG A 120 5.94 1.15 9.95
N ASP A 121 6.36 -0.11 9.98
CA ASP A 121 7.54 -0.56 9.26
C ASP A 121 7.35 -0.50 7.75
N THR A 122 6.15 -0.85 7.27
CA THR A 122 5.82 -0.81 5.85
C THR A 122 5.79 0.63 5.34
N ILE A 123 5.18 1.57 6.08
CA ILE A 123 5.13 2.97 5.65
C ILE A 123 6.52 3.61 5.68
N MET A 124 7.36 3.29 6.66
CA MET A 124 8.74 3.80 6.69
C MET A 124 9.56 3.28 5.51
N ARG A 125 9.45 1.98 5.17
CA ARG A 125 10.11 1.41 3.98
C ARG A 125 9.60 2.06 2.68
N LEU A 126 8.30 2.33 2.60
CA LEU A 126 7.71 3.02 1.46
C LEU A 126 8.30 4.42 1.33
N LEU A 127 8.32 5.20 2.41
CA LEU A 127 8.83 6.57 2.41
C LEU A 127 10.29 6.62 1.98
N VAL A 128 11.15 5.75 2.53
CA VAL A 128 12.55 5.64 2.12
C VAL A 128 12.66 5.31 0.63
N THR A 129 11.89 4.34 0.15
CA THR A 129 11.92 3.92 -1.27
C THR A 129 11.43 5.03 -2.21
N PHE A 130 10.40 5.77 -1.79
CA PHE A 130 9.79 6.85 -2.56
C PHE A 130 10.71 8.08 -2.63
N THR A 131 11.29 8.47 -1.50
CA THR A 131 12.17 9.65 -1.38
C THR A 131 13.58 9.41 -1.90
N ASN A 132 14.03 8.15 -1.98
CA ASN A 132 15.32 7.85 -2.58
C ASN A 132 15.27 8.09 -4.09
N GLU A 133 16.20 8.89 -4.63
CA GLU A 133 16.40 9.13 -6.06
C GLU A 133 15.13 9.53 -6.86
N CYS A 134 14.20 10.31 -6.26
CA CYS A 134 13.06 10.86 -6.99
C CYS A 134 12.85 12.36 -6.67
N PRO A 135 13.29 13.28 -7.55
CA PRO A 135 13.17 14.73 -7.33
C PRO A 135 11.72 15.21 -7.19
N ARG A 136 10.77 14.60 -7.94
CA ARG A 136 9.33 14.93 -7.83
C ARG A 136 8.74 14.48 -6.50
N ALA A 137 9.19 13.34 -5.96
CA ALA A 137 8.77 12.85 -4.64
C ALA A 137 9.16 13.84 -3.53
N TRP A 138 10.42 14.31 -3.54
CA TRP A 138 10.90 15.35 -2.63
C TRP A 138 10.08 16.64 -2.72
N ALA A 139 9.79 17.09 -3.94
CA ALA A 139 8.97 18.28 -4.14
C ALA A 139 7.56 18.10 -3.58
N SER A 140 6.94 16.94 -3.77
CA SER A 140 5.57 16.64 -3.30
C SER A 140 5.43 16.49 -1.78
N THR A 141 6.51 16.20 -1.07
CA THR A 141 6.51 16.11 0.41
C THR A 141 6.73 17.46 1.09
N CYS A 142 7.26 18.45 0.37
CA CYS A 142 7.61 19.77 0.89
C CYS A 142 6.61 20.88 0.49
N SER A 143 5.60 20.54 -0.32
CA SER A 143 4.48 21.41 -0.72
C SER A 143 3.28 21.21 0.19
#